data_AF-A0A086AXK3-F1
#
_entry.id   AF-A0A086AXK3-F1
#
_cell.length_a   1.000
_cell.length_b   1.000
_cell.length_c   1.000
_cell.angle_alpha   90.00
_cell.angle_beta   90.00
_cell.angle_gamma   90.00
#
_symmetry.space_group_name_H-M   'P 1'
#
loop_
_entity.id
_entity.type
_entity.pdbx_description
1 polymer ?
#
loop_
_entity_poly.entity_id
_entity_poly.type
_entity_poly.pdbx_seq_one_letter_code
_entity_poly.pdbx_strand_id
1 'polypeptide(L)' 'MNMFYRSIGISKQAVHQQAKRQEKFDTKLAALILDADELRREHPGCGVEKMYYTLKPDFIGR' A
#
# COMPACT_ATOMS: atom_id res chain seq x y z
N MET A 1 -20.65 18.17 10.33
CA MET A 1 -19.86 16.99 9.90
C MET A 1 -20.61 15.66 10.03
N ASN A 2 -21.23 15.32 11.18
CA ASN A 2 -21.86 14.00 11.36
C ASN A 2 -23.05 13.72 10.42
N MET A 3 -23.80 14.75 10.01
CA MET A 3 -24.89 14.61 9.03
C MET A 3 -24.39 14.18 7.65
N PHE A 4 -23.21 14.64 7.23
CA PHE A 4 -22.61 14.28 5.95
C PHE A 4 -22.20 12.80 5.89
N TYR A 5 -21.56 12.29 6.94
CA TYR A 5 -21.19 10.88 7.01
C TYR A 5 -22.44 9.98 7.01
N ARG A 6 -23.49 10.38 7.73
CA ARG A 6 -24.78 9.67 7.73
C ARG A 6 -25.47 9.69 6.36
N SER A 7 -25.45 10.81 5.64
CA SER A 7 -26.11 10.91 4.33
C SER A 7 -25.47 10.01 3.26
N ILE A 8 -24.19 9.68 3.42
CA ILE A 8 -23.48 8.74 2.53
C ILE A 8 -23.40 7.31 3.09
N GLY A 9 -24.05 7.04 4.23
CA GLY A 9 -24.11 5.70 4.83
C GLY A 9 -22.82 5.23 5.49
N ILE A 10 -21.89 6.13 5.84
CA ILE A 10 -20.58 5.79 6.42
C ILE A 10 -20.47 6.38 7.84
N SER A 11 -19.74 5.71 8.73
CA SER A 11 -19.45 6.27 10.05
C SER A 11 -18.18 7.14 10.03
N LYS A 12 -18.13 8.16 10.89
CA LYS A 12 -16.90 8.97 11.09
C LYS A 12 -15.70 8.09 11.47
N GLN A 13 -15.95 7.05 12.27
CA GLN A 13 -14.96 6.07 12.71
C GLN A 13 -14.41 5.27 11.52
N ALA A 14 -15.27 4.84 10.59
CA ALA A 14 -14.85 4.12 9.40
C ALA A 14 -13.94 4.98 8.50
N VAL A 15 -14.29 6.25 8.28
CA VAL A 15 -13.46 7.20 7.53
C VAL A 15 -12.10 7.40 8.22
N HIS A 16 -12.09 7.59 9.53
CA HIS A 16 -10.84 7.74 10.29
C HIS A 16 -9.97 6.48 10.22
N GLN A 17 -10.56 5.28 10.35
CA GLN A 17 -9.85 4.01 10.23
C GLN A 17 -9.31 3.80 8.81
N GLN A 18 -10.06 4.19 7.78
CA GLN A 18 -9.58 4.13 6.40
C GLN A 18 -8.38 5.06 6.20
N ALA A 19 -8.46 6.31 6.64
CA ALA A 19 -7.35 7.25 6.53
C ALA A 19 -6.07 6.70 7.21
N LYS A 20 -6.21 6.14 8.42
CA LYS A 20 -5.09 5.52 9.14
C LYS A 20 -4.53 4.28 8.42
N ARG A 21 -5.38 3.49 7.77
CA ARG A 21 -4.92 2.34 6.95
C ARG A 21 -4.24 2.81 5.68
N GLN A 22 -4.73 3.86 5.06
CA GLN A 22 -4.13 4.46 3.86
C GLN A 22 -2.73 4.97 4.15
N GLU A 23 -2.55 5.74 5.23
CA GLU A 23 -1.23 6.25 5.63
C GLU A 23 -0.21 5.12 5.85
N LYS A 24 -0.62 4.02 6.51
CA LYS A 24 0.23 2.83 6.69
C LYS A 24 0.55 2.14 5.37
N PHE A 25 -0.44 2.04 4.47
CA PHE A 25 -0.27 1.44 3.16
C PHE A 25 0.72 2.26 2.31
N ASP A 26 0.55 3.59 2.27
CA ASP A 26 1.41 4.50 1.52
C ASP A 26 2.86 4.43 2.02
N THR A 27 3.05 4.36 3.34
CA THR A 27 4.38 4.18 3.94
C THR A 27 5.03 2.87 3.51
N LYS A 28 4.29 1.75 3.58
CA LYS A 28 4.80 0.43 3.14
C LYS A 28 5.10 0.42 1.63
N LEU A 29 4.25 1.07 0.83
CA LEU A 29 4.42 1.15 -0.62
C LEU A 29 5.67 1.94 -0.99
N ALA A 30 5.91 3.08 -0.33
CA ALA A 30 7.12 3.88 -0.56
C ALA A 30 8.40 3.08 -0.26
N ALA A 31 8.41 2.31 0.85
CA ALA A 31 9.53 1.44 1.17
C ALA A 31 9.72 0.34 0.11
N LEU A 32 8.64 -0.32 -0.31
CA LEU A 32 8.70 -1.37 -1.33
C LEU A 32 9.25 -0.86 -2.68
N ILE A 33 8.92 0.37 -3.07
CA ILE A 33 9.45 0.98 -4.31
C ILE A 33 10.97 1.11 -4.23
N LEU A 34 11.50 1.56 -3.09
CA LEU A 34 12.95 1.70 -2.89
C LEU A 34 13.65 0.33 -2.96
N ASP A 35 13.09 -0.69 -2.31
CA ASP A 35 13.61 -2.05 -2.35
C ASP A 35 13.59 -2.63 -3.77
N ALA A 36 12.51 -2.37 -4.52
CA ALA A 36 12.40 -2.80 -5.91
C ALA A 36 13.40 -2.10 -6.83
N ASP A 37 13.67 -0.81 -6.62
CA ASP A 37 14.67 -0.07 -7.38
C ASP A 37 16.10 -0.52 -7.07
N GLU A 38 16.41 -0.86 -5.82
CA GLU A 38 17.69 -1.48 -5.46
C GLU A 38 17.84 -2.84 -6.14
N LEU A 39 16.84 -3.71 -6.01
CA LEU A 39 16.87 -5.04 -6.63
C LEU A 39 17.04 -4.98 -8.15
N ARG A 40 16.42 -3.99 -8.79
CA ARG A 40 16.56 -3.75 -10.24
C ARG A 40 17.93 -3.19 -10.62
N ARG A 41 18.56 -2.39 -9.76
CA ARG A 41 19.95 -1.94 -9.96
C ARG A 41 20.95 -3.10 -9.85
N GLU A 42 20.79 -3.96 -8.86
CA GLU A 42 21.63 -5.16 -8.67
C GLU A 42 21.38 -6.21 -9.76
N HIS A 43 20.13 -6.32 -10.23
CA HIS A 43 19.72 -7.32 -11.22
C HIS A 43 18.87 -6.67 -12.35
N PRO A 44 19.52 -6.04 -13.36
CA PRO A 44 18.82 -5.32 -14.43
C PRO A 44 17.86 -6.18 -15.27
N GLY A 45 18.05 -7.50 -15.30
CA GLY A 45 17.18 -8.47 -15.97
C GLY A 45 16.11 -9.09 -15.08
N CYS A 46 15.94 -8.63 -13.83
CA CYS A 46 14.94 -9.16 -12.92
C CYS A 46 13.53 -8.70 -13.34
N GLY A 47 12.72 -9.64 -13.84
CA GLY A 47 11.33 -9.39 -14.18
C GLY A 47 10.48 -9.05 -12.95
N VAL A 48 9.40 -8.30 -13.15
CA VAL A 48 8.49 -7.85 -12.08
C VAL A 48 7.90 -8.99 -11.24
N GLU A 49 7.54 -10.11 -11.86
CA GLU A 49 7.04 -11.29 -11.17
C GLU A 49 8.10 -11.86 -10.21
N LYS A 50 9.33 -11.99 -10.69
CA LYS A 50 10.45 -12.45 -9.86
C LYS A 50 10.72 -11.47 -8.73
N MET A 51 10.74 -10.16 -9.00
CA MET A 51 10.89 -9.13 -7.96
C MET A 51 9.78 -9.24 -6.90
N TYR A 52 8.53 -9.45 -7.31
CA TYR A 52 7.41 -9.63 -6.39
C TYR A 52 7.60 -10.85 -5.47
N TYR A 53 7.98 -12.00 -6.03
CA TYR A 53 8.23 -13.21 -5.23
C TYR A 53 9.50 -13.13 -4.38
N THR A 54 10.49 -12.33 -4.80
CA THR A 54 11.70 -12.06 -4.02
C THR A 54 11.43 -11.14 -2.83
N LEU A 55 10.72 -10.01 -3.04
CA LEU A 55 10.39 -9.05 -2.00
C LEU A 55 9.24 -9.53 -1.10
N LYS A 56 8.38 -10.41 -1.63
CA LYS A 56 7.26 -11.06 -0.94
C LYS A 56 6.47 -10.10 -0.01
N PRO A 57 5.95 -8.98 -0.53
CA PRO A 57 5.24 -8.01 0.29
C PRO A 57 3.94 -8.60 0.88
N ASP A 58 3.67 -8.33 2.15
CA ASP A 58 2.54 -8.89 2.91
C ASP A 58 1.21 -8.12 2.76
N PHE A 59 1.22 -7.03 1.99
CA PHE A 59 0.17 -6.02 1.98
C PHE A 59 -0.42 -5.71 0.60
N ILE A 60 0.11 -6.34 -0.46
CA ILE A 60 -0.39 -6.25 -1.85
C ILE A 60 -0.49 -7.67 -2.46
N GLY A 61 -1.25 -7.81 -3.55
CA GLY A 61 -1.32 -9.04 -4.35
C GLY A 61 -1.92 -10.24 -3.62
N ARG A 62 -3.20 -10.10 -3.23
CA ARG A 62 -4.06 -11.21 -2.82
C ARG A 62 -4.30 -12.21 -3.95
#